data_AF-W2TXZ8-F1
#
_entry.id   AF-W2TXZ8-F1
#
_cell.length_a   1.000
_cell.length_b   1.000
_cell.length_c   1.000
_cell.angle_alpha   90.00
_cell.angle_beta   90.00
_cell.angle_gamma   90.00
#
_symmetry.space_group_name_H-M   'P 1'
#
loop_
_entity.id
_entity.type
_entity.pdbx_description
1 polymer ?
#
loop_
_entity_poly.entity_id
_entity_poly.type
_entity_poly.pdbx_seq_one_letter_code
_entity_poly.pdbx_strand_id
1 'polypeptide(L)'
;MSRSVSIPLRDSVEDAESLKRLRRFSIEVWNLTQNWTSISSESATVLERLINNKLRVLYARPDQEQQLTGSKEGVETVVLDYDTKQRLLSDIVRDAEKLCGFIKDLERIVAKFHTANTRVESYMKLYPNPGPTAANILKTLSEALPDVIRMYEKEEIIEISFDALPEGDEVLEILRAEKASLHFWIDLGLEYYRCGRVDDFVRLLEVSGSEASLDYPEVENDQMRALDILAAYYVKLGHKERTSKERKRDLFSKATLLYTTADRIKMYDMPHLTGRAYFCLVEARASKVDQADQQFNFVLKQDAYDIPAMMGKAIIAFSKQDYKTALYFLKRALRQKPDGPADMRVGIGYCLA
;
A
#
# COMPACT_ATOMS: atom_id res chain seq x y z
N MET A 1 -47.17 15.78 50.15
CA MET A 1 -46.66 15.04 48.97
C MET A 1 -47.83 14.68 48.08
N SER A 2 -48.05 15.40 46.98
CA SER A 2 -49.11 15.08 46.02
C SER A 2 -48.70 13.87 45.18
N ARG A 3 -49.24 12.69 45.49
CA ARG A 3 -49.12 11.52 44.61
C ARG A 3 -50.21 11.64 43.55
N SER A 4 -49.81 11.86 42.30
CA SER A 4 -50.70 11.77 41.14
C SER A 4 -50.35 10.53 40.32
N VAL A 5 -51.39 9.94 39.71
CA VAL A 5 -51.29 8.86 38.73
C VAL A 5 -51.87 9.39 37.42
N SER A 6 -51.07 9.34 36.37
CA SER A 6 -51.46 9.76 35.02
C SER A 6 -51.95 8.54 34.24
N ILE A 7 -53.23 8.51 33.88
CA ILE A 7 -53.81 7.46 33.03
C ILE A 7 -53.94 8.04 31.61
N PRO A 8 -53.27 7.47 30.58
CA PRO A 8 -53.42 7.95 29.21
C PRO A 8 -54.85 7.66 28.71
N LEU A 9 -55.49 8.65 28.09
CA LEU A 9 -56.80 8.46 27.46
C LEU A 9 -56.64 7.49 26.26
N ARG A 10 -57.65 6.62 26.05
CA ARG A 10 -57.68 5.60 25.00
C ARG A 10 -57.61 6.18 23.57
N ASP A 11 -57.95 7.46 23.44
CA ASP A 11 -57.84 8.28 22.24
C ASP A 11 -56.77 9.39 22.37
N SER A 12 -55.74 9.18 23.19
CA SER A 12 -54.46 9.88 23.04
C SER A 12 -53.81 9.37 21.75
N VAL A 13 -54.39 9.77 20.61
CA VAL A 13 -53.75 9.71 19.31
C VAL A 13 -52.33 10.18 19.55
N GLU A 14 -51.32 9.31 19.35
CA GLU A 14 -49.92 9.75 19.27
C GLU A 14 -49.94 11.07 18.53
N ASP A 15 -49.55 12.18 19.15
CA ASP A 15 -49.79 13.52 18.63
C ASP A 15 -49.42 13.54 17.14
N ALA A 16 -50.45 13.44 16.28
CA ALA A 16 -50.27 12.86 14.94
C ALA A 16 -49.36 13.76 14.10
N GLU A 17 -49.38 15.04 14.45
CA GLU A 17 -48.50 16.06 13.93
C GLU A 17 -47.06 15.89 14.39
N SER A 18 -46.83 15.64 15.68
CA SER A 18 -45.50 15.38 16.27
C SER A 18 -44.85 14.12 15.70
N LEU A 19 -45.61 13.02 15.57
CA LEU A 19 -45.11 11.81 14.93
C LEU A 19 -44.81 12.02 13.43
N LYS A 20 -45.66 12.78 12.72
CA LYS A 20 -45.43 13.14 11.32
C LYS A 20 -44.18 14.00 11.13
N ARG A 21 -43.91 14.93 12.06
CA ARG A 21 -42.67 15.73 12.08
C ARG A 21 -41.43 14.86 12.32
N LEU A 22 -41.49 13.93 13.27
CA LEU A 22 -40.40 12.98 13.53
C LEU A 22 -40.12 12.10 12.31
N ARG A 23 -41.16 11.54 11.66
CA ARG A 23 -40.98 10.75 10.43
C ARG A 23 -40.35 11.54 9.30
N ARG A 24 -40.77 12.80 9.10
CA ARG A 24 -40.14 13.69 8.10
C ARG A 24 -38.66 13.93 8.42
N PHE A 25 -38.35 14.16 9.69
CA PHE A 25 -36.97 14.33 10.12
C PHE A 25 -36.13 13.05 9.93
N SER A 26 -36.67 11.87 10.21
CA SER A 26 -35.99 10.60 9.90
C SER A 26 -35.73 10.45 8.39
N ILE A 27 -36.67 10.87 7.54
CA ILE A 27 -36.48 10.89 6.09
C ILE A 27 -35.39 11.89 5.68
N GLU A 28 -35.31 13.07 6.32
CA GLU A 28 -34.22 14.02 6.10
C GLU A 28 -32.86 13.39 6.40
N VAL A 29 -32.72 12.72 7.56
CA VAL A 29 -31.49 12.03 7.95
C VAL A 29 -31.15 10.89 6.97
N TRP A 30 -32.13 10.10 6.56
CA TRP A 30 -31.95 9.07 5.54
C TRP A 30 -31.51 9.65 4.19
N ASN A 31 -32.08 10.78 3.77
CA ASN A 31 -31.66 11.42 2.52
C ASN A 31 -30.20 11.92 2.60
N LEU A 32 -29.72 12.33 3.78
CA LEU A 32 -28.30 12.66 3.96
C LEU A 32 -27.40 11.45 3.74
N THR A 33 -27.78 10.25 4.22
CA THR A 33 -26.97 9.03 3.99
C THR A 33 -26.99 8.63 2.52
N GLN A 34 -28.14 8.75 1.84
CA GLN A 34 -28.22 8.49 0.40
C GLN A 34 -27.38 9.47 -0.43
N ASN A 35 -27.41 10.77 -0.07
CA ASN A 35 -26.59 11.77 -0.73
C ASN A 35 -25.09 11.49 -0.54
N TRP A 36 -24.68 11.09 0.66
CA TRP A 36 -23.29 10.67 0.93
C TRP A 36 -22.88 9.54 -0.02
N THR A 37 -23.68 8.47 -0.08
CA THR A 37 -23.41 7.31 -0.94
C THR A 37 -23.32 7.69 -2.41
N SER A 38 -24.21 8.56 -2.90
CA SER A 38 -24.19 9.02 -4.29
C SER A 38 -22.91 9.80 -4.61
N ILE A 39 -22.54 10.77 -3.76
CA ILE A 39 -21.34 11.59 -3.96
C ILE A 39 -20.08 10.74 -3.87
N SER A 40 -20.01 9.82 -2.92
CA SER A 40 -18.88 8.90 -2.74
C SER A 40 -18.70 7.98 -3.97
N SER A 41 -19.79 7.44 -4.52
CA SER A 41 -19.76 6.61 -5.73
C SER A 41 -19.31 7.40 -6.96
N GLU A 42 -19.82 8.62 -7.13
CA GLU A 42 -19.40 9.52 -8.21
C GLU A 42 -17.93 9.93 -8.07
N SER A 43 -17.46 10.21 -6.84
CA SER A 43 -16.06 10.56 -6.59
C SER A 43 -15.12 9.41 -6.90
N ALA A 44 -15.50 8.17 -6.55
CA ALA A 44 -14.70 6.99 -6.87
C ALA A 44 -14.53 6.81 -8.39
N THR A 45 -15.60 6.99 -9.16
CA THR A 45 -15.57 6.92 -10.63
C THR A 45 -14.64 7.98 -11.24
N VAL A 46 -14.67 9.21 -10.70
CA VAL A 46 -13.80 10.30 -11.16
C VAL A 46 -12.35 10.05 -10.77
N LEU A 47 -12.10 9.51 -9.57
CA LEU A 47 -10.77 9.16 -9.09
C LEU A 47 -10.14 8.07 -9.96
N GLU A 48 -10.89 7.01 -10.28
CA GLU A 48 -10.43 5.95 -11.17
C GLU A 48 -10.03 6.51 -12.55
N ARG A 49 -10.88 7.37 -13.13
CA ARG A 49 -10.58 8.02 -14.42
C ARG A 49 -9.32 8.88 -14.35
N LEU A 50 -9.15 9.64 -13.26
CA LEU A 50 -7.98 10.48 -13.04
C LEU A 50 -6.70 9.65 -12.94
N ILE A 51 -6.72 8.55 -12.17
CA ILE A 51 -5.59 7.64 -12.03
C ILE A 51 -5.26 7.02 -13.38
N ASN A 52 -6.25 6.48 -14.10
CA ASN A 52 -6.05 5.89 -15.41
C ASN A 52 -5.45 6.88 -16.41
N ASN A 53 -5.91 8.13 -16.43
CA ASN A 53 -5.33 9.16 -17.29
C ASN A 53 -3.89 9.52 -16.87
N LYS A 54 -3.58 9.60 -15.57
CA LYS A 54 -2.20 9.80 -15.09
C LYS A 54 -1.28 8.67 -15.51
N LEU A 55 -1.72 7.41 -15.37
CA LEU A 55 -0.95 6.24 -15.79
C LEU A 55 -0.70 6.28 -17.31
N ARG A 56 -1.71 6.62 -18.11
CA ARG A 56 -1.54 6.79 -19.57
C ARG A 56 -0.47 7.83 -19.92
N VAL A 57 -0.44 8.96 -19.22
CA VAL A 57 0.58 9.99 -19.44
C VAL A 57 1.96 9.53 -18.98
N LEU A 58 2.05 8.84 -17.85
CA LEU A 58 3.31 8.37 -17.26
C LEU A 58 3.99 7.29 -18.11
N TYR A 59 3.22 6.34 -18.63
CA TYR A 59 3.72 5.22 -19.42
C TYR A 59 3.77 5.48 -20.93
N ALA A 60 3.34 6.66 -21.39
CA ALA A 60 3.50 7.05 -22.79
C ALA A 60 4.98 7.28 -23.12
N ARG A 61 5.48 6.55 -24.14
CA ARG A 61 6.84 6.75 -24.65
C ARG A 61 6.95 8.05 -25.47
N PRO A 62 8.11 8.72 -25.47
CA PRO A 62 8.34 9.87 -26.33
C PRO A 62 8.38 9.46 -27.82
N ASP A 63 7.78 10.29 -28.69
CA ASP A 63 7.67 10.09 -30.15
C ASP A 63 8.99 9.71 -30.86
N GLN A 64 10.14 10.11 -30.29
CA GLN A 64 11.45 9.88 -30.89
C GLN A 64 11.95 8.41 -30.80
N GLU A 65 11.41 7.57 -29.93
CA GLU A 65 11.93 6.20 -29.73
C GLU A 65 11.45 5.19 -30.79
N GLN A 66 10.27 5.39 -31.40
CA GLN A 66 9.77 4.47 -32.44
C GLN A 66 10.44 4.66 -33.80
N GLN A 67 11.07 5.82 -34.08
CA GLN A 67 11.85 5.98 -35.32
C GLN A 67 13.14 5.12 -35.32
N LEU A 68 13.61 4.68 -34.16
CA LEU A 68 14.86 3.91 -34.02
C LEU A 68 14.65 2.41 -33.79
N THR A 69 13.47 1.98 -33.36
CA THR A 69 13.18 0.56 -33.14
C THR A 69 11.92 0.16 -33.89
N GLY A 70 12.12 -0.57 -35.00
CA GLY A 70 11.05 -1.24 -35.73
C GLY A 70 10.16 -2.05 -34.78
N SER A 71 8.86 -1.87 -34.99
CA SER A 71 7.74 -2.55 -34.32
C SER A 71 8.02 -4.02 -34.02
N LYS A 72 8.19 -4.35 -32.74
CA LYS A 72 8.03 -5.73 -32.25
C LYS A 72 6.60 -5.90 -31.75
N GLU A 73 5.91 -6.88 -32.36
CA GLU A 73 4.55 -7.30 -32.04
C GLU A 73 4.42 -7.71 -30.56
N GLY A 74 3.35 -7.27 -29.90
CA GLY A 74 2.84 -7.89 -28.67
C GLY A 74 2.63 -7.00 -27.45
N VAL A 75 3.04 -5.72 -27.47
CA VAL A 75 2.67 -4.75 -26.43
C VAL A 75 2.03 -3.56 -27.13
N GLU A 76 0.74 -3.30 -26.86
CA GLU A 76 0.09 -2.05 -27.30
C GLU A 76 0.78 -0.87 -26.61
N THR A 77 1.88 -0.40 -27.17
CA THR A 77 2.55 0.81 -26.72
C THR A 77 1.72 2.00 -27.16
N VAL A 78 0.98 2.60 -26.23
CA VAL A 78 0.20 3.82 -26.49
C VAL A 78 1.17 4.99 -26.66
N VAL A 79 1.45 5.32 -27.93
CA VAL A 79 2.07 6.60 -28.28
C VAL A 79 0.99 7.67 -28.17
N LEU A 80 1.22 8.66 -27.31
CA LEU A 80 0.33 9.81 -27.18
C LEU A 80 0.89 10.95 -28.02
N ASP A 81 0.18 11.31 -29.08
CA ASP A 81 0.47 12.54 -29.81
C ASP A 81 0.35 13.76 -28.87
N TYR A 82 0.95 14.88 -29.28
CA TYR A 82 0.99 16.10 -28.48
C TYR A 82 -0.41 16.60 -28.07
N ASP A 83 -1.39 16.59 -28.98
CA ASP A 83 -2.73 17.07 -28.73
C ASP A 83 -3.49 16.16 -27.76
N THR A 84 -3.34 14.85 -27.91
CA THR A 84 -3.91 13.83 -27.03
C THR A 84 -3.31 13.91 -25.64
N LYS A 85 -1.99 14.10 -25.53
CA LYS A 85 -1.31 14.32 -24.24
C LYS A 85 -1.82 15.60 -23.56
N GLN A 86 -1.99 16.70 -24.30
CA GLN A 86 -2.53 17.95 -23.76
C GLN A 86 -3.98 17.80 -23.29
N ARG A 87 -4.83 17.10 -24.06
CA ARG A 87 -6.21 16.79 -23.64
C ARG A 87 -6.25 15.96 -22.35
N LEU A 88 -5.41 14.93 -22.25
CA LEU A 88 -5.33 14.09 -21.05
C LEU A 88 -4.88 14.89 -19.83
N LEU A 89 -3.88 15.77 -19.98
CA LEU A 89 -3.45 16.67 -18.91
C LEU A 89 -4.58 17.62 -18.47
N SER A 90 -5.32 18.20 -19.42
CA SER A 90 -6.48 19.03 -19.11
C SER A 90 -7.59 18.26 -18.39
N ASP A 91 -7.84 17.02 -18.80
CA ASP A 91 -8.84 16.15 -18.16
C ASP A 91 -8.42 15.76 -16.74
N ILE A 92 -7.12 15.49 -16.51
CA ILE A 92 -6.57 15.21 -15.16
C ILE A 92 -6.79 16.41 -14.24
N VAL A 93 -6.50 17.63 -14.72
CA VAL A 93 -6.71 18.85 -13.92
C VAL A 93 -8.19 19.03 -13.59
N ARG A 94 -9.07 18.91 -14.59
CA ARG A 94 -10.52 19.03 -14.41
C ARG A 94 -11.07 18.00 -13.42
N ASP A 95 -10.62 16.75 -13.53
CA ASP A 95 -11.06 15.68 -12.63
C ASP A 95 -10.53 15.89 -11.21
N ALA A 96 -9.31 16.41 -11.04
CA ALA A 96 -8.76 16.77 -9.73
C ALA A 96 -9.58 17.90 -9.07
N GLU A 97 -9.91 18.94 -9.81
CA GLU A 97 -10.78 20.02 -9.34
C GLU A 97 -12.17 19.51 -8.95
N LYS A 98 -12.73 18.58 -9.73
CA LYS A 98 -14.01 17.96 -9.44
C LYS A 98 -13.99 17.13 -8.15
N LEU A 99 -12.90 16.38 -7.91
CA LEU A 99 -12.71 15.63 -6.65
C LEU A 99 -12.65 16.57 -5.45
N CYS A 100 -11.93 17.71 -5.55
CA CYS A 100 -11.94 18.73 -4.51
C CYS A 100 -13.35 19.29 -4.25
N GLY A 101 -14.19 19.41 -5.29
CA GLY A 101 -15.60 19.77 -5.15
C GLY A 101 -16.39 18.74 -4.35
N PHE A 102 -16.22 17.45 -4.67
CA PHE A 102 -16.90 16.37 -3.95
C PHE A 102 -16.52 16.31 -2.47
N ILE A 103 -15.25 16.51 -2.12
CA ILE A 103 -14.80 16.57 -0.72
C ILE A 103 -15.57 17.65 0.05
N LYS A 104 -15.69 18.86 -0.52
CA LYS A 104 -16.45 19.96 0.10
C LYS A 104 -17.93 19.65 0.26
N ASP A 105 -18.51 18.91 -0.68
CA ASP A 105 -19.92 18.50 -0.58
C ASP A 105 -20.12 17.41 0.48
N LEU A 106 -19.18 16.48 0.63
CA LEU A 106 -19.15 15.47 1.71
C LEU A 106 -19.01 16.15 3.09
N GLU A 107 -18.09 17.09 3.24
CA GLU A 107 -17.95 17.92 4.46
C GLU A 107 -19.27 18.63 4.81
N ARG A 108 -19.95 19.19 3.81
CA ARG A 108 -21.26 19.83 4.00
C ARG A 108 -22.33 18.83 4.46
N ILE A 109 -22.29 17.58 4.00
CA ILE A 109 -23.21 16.53 4.47
C ILE A 109 -22.93 16.19 5.93
N VAL A 110 -21.66 16.04 6.31
CA VAL A 110 -21.25 15.81 7.72
C VAL A 110 -21.72 16.95 8.64
N ALA A 111 -21.58 18.20 8.21
CA ALA A 111 -22.11 19.35 8.96
C ALA A 111 -23.64 19.30 9.14
N LYS A 112 -24.37 18.79 8.13
CA LYS A 112 -25.81 18.56 8.24
C LYS A 112 -26.14 17.42 9.21
N PHE A 113 -25.33 16.36 9.28
CA PHE A 113 -25.50 15.31 10.29
C PHE A 113 -25.29 15.84 11.70
N HIS A 114 -24.31 16.72 11.94
CA HIS A 114 -24.15 17.40 13.24
C HIS A 114 -25.39 18.24 13.61
N THR A 115 -25.91 18.97 12.63
CA THR A 115 -27.16 19.74 12.80
C THR A 115 -28.34 18.81 13.09
N ALA A 116 -28.40 17.63 12.48
CA ALA A 116 -29.41 16.62 12.78
C ALA A 116 -29.24 16.06 14.20
N ASN A 117 -28.01 15.77 14.63
CA ASN A 117 -27.74 15.23 15.97
C ASN A 117 -28.19 16.21 17.07
N THR A 118 -27.84 17.48 16.95
CA THR A 118 -28.32 18.55 17.88
C THR A 118 -29.85 18.70 17.88
N ARG A 119 -30.51 18.50 16.73
CA ARG A 119 -31.98 18.47 16.64
C ARG A 119 -32.58 17.25 17.37
N VAL A 120 -31.95 16.08 17.31
CA VAL A 120 -32.39 14.87 18.05
C VAL A 120 -32.37 15.13 19.55
N GLU A 121 -31.28 15.68 20.08
CA GLU A 121 -31.18 16.03 21.50
C GLU A 121 -32.30 16.99 21.93
N SER A 122 -32.63 17.95 21.06
CA SER A 122 -33.72 18.90 21.29
C SER A 122 -35.08 18.19 21.30
N TYR A 123 -35.31 17.26 20.37
CA TYR A 123 -36.55 16.47 20.35
C TYR A 123 -36.69 15.55 21.56
N MET A 124 -35.61 14.96 22.07
CA MET A 124 -35.65 14.15 23.29
C MET A 124 -36.06 14.97 24.52
N LYS A 125 -35.67 16.26 24.58
CA LYS A 125 -36.07 17.17 25.67
C LYS A 125 -37.53 17.63 25.55
N LEU A 126 -38.00 17.86 24.32
CA LEU A 126 -39.36 18.35 24.06
C LEU A 126 -40.45 17.27 24.27
N TYR A 127 -40.10 16.00 24.09
CA TYR A 127 -41.03 14.87 24.23
C TYR A 127 -40.58 13.92 25.35
N PRO A 128 -40.85 14.25 26.63
CA PRO A 128 -40.41 13.42 27.76
C PRO A 128 -41.17 12.10 27.89
N ASN A 129 -42.42 12.01 27.39
CA ASN A 129 -43.22 10.79 27.34
C ASN A 129 -43.77 10.58 25.91
N PRO A 130 -42.92 10.23 24.92
CA PRO A 130 -43.39 9.98 23.56
C PRO A 130 -44.16 8.65 23.50
N GLY A 131 -45.11 8.55 22.57
CA GLY A 131 -45.75 7.29 22.23
C GLY A 131 -44.73 6.24 21.75
N PRO A 132 -45.09 4.94 21.75
CA PRO A 132 -44.13 3.85 21.50
C PRO A 132 -43.40 4.00 20.16
N THR A 133 -44.08 4.48 19.11
CA THR A 133 -43.45 4.67 17.79
C THR A 133 -42.45 5.82 17.79
N ALA A 134 -42.82 6.95 18.38
CA ALA A 134 -41.97 8.13 18.48
C ALA A 134 -40.75 7.88 19.38
N ALA A 135 -40.94 7.14 20.48
CA ALA A 135 -39.87 6.71 21.38
C ALA A 135 -38.83 5.86 20.66
N ASN A 136 -39.29 4.88 19.85
CA ASN A 136 -38.39 4.02 19.07
C ASN A 136 -37.56 4.84 18.06
N ILE A 137 -38.22 5.72 17.28
CA ILE A 137 -37.53 6.57 16.30
C ILE A 137 -36.46 7.44 16.95
N LEU A 138 -36.80 8.12 18.06
CA LEU A 138 -35.87 9.01 18.76
C LEU A 138 -34.70 8.24 19.35
N LYS A 139 -34.96 7.08 19.95
CA LYS A 139 -33.90 6.21 20.48
C LYS A 139 -32.94 5.76 19.37
N THR A 140 -33.48 5.22 18.27
CA THR A 140 -32.67 4.79 17.12
C THR A 140 -31.82 5.92 16.55
N LEU A 141 -32.40 7.11 16.38
CA LEU A 141 -31.65 8.26 15.89
C LEU A 141 -30.57 8.70 16.88
N SER A 142 -30.86 8.74 18.18
CA SER A 142 -29.89 9.14 19.21
C SER A 142 -28.71 8.19 19.35
N GLU A 143 -28.92 6.90 19.10
CA GLU A 143 -27.88 5.87 19.14
C GLU A 143 -27.08 5.86 17.83
N ALA A 144 -27.76 5.93 16.67
CA ALA A 144 -27.12 5.73 15.37
C ALA A 144 -26.41 6.98 14.81
N LEU A 145 -26.94 8.19 15.02
CA LEU A 145 -26.36 9.41 14.43
C LEU A 145 -24.91 9.67 14.88
N PRO A 146 -24.54 9.55 16.17
CA PRO A 146 -23.16 9.71 16.60
C PRO A 146 -22.19 8.72 15.93
N ASP A 147 -22.62 7.47 15.75
CA ASP A 147 -21.82 6.45 15.09
C ASP A 147 -21.65 6.73 13.59
N VAL A 148 -22.71 7.18 12.93
CA VAL A 148 -22.70 7.57 11.51
C VAL A 148 -21.81 8.79 11.29
N ILE A 149 -21.90 9.81 12.17
CA ILE A 149 -21.03 10.98 12.14
C ILE A 149 -19.58 10.56 12.31
N ARG A 150 -19.28 9.74 13.34
CA ARG A 150 -17.94 9.22 13.57
C ARG A 150 -17.41 8.49 12.33
N MET A 151 -18.20 7.62 11.74
CA MET A 151 -17.83 6.87 10.54
C MET A 151 -17.54 7.78 9.33
N TYR A 152 -18.28 8.87 9.16
CA TYR A 152 -18.08 9.81 8.04
C TYR A 152 -17.00 10.86 8.29
N GLU A 153 -16.69 11.18 9.54
CA GLU A 153 -15.58 12.07 9.91
C GLU A 153 -14.24 11.35 10.01
N LYS A 154 -14.27 10.08 10.39
CA LYS A 154 -13.09 9.28 10.66
C LYS A 154 -13.06 8.07 9.73
N GLU A 155 -12.39 8.22 8.59
CA GLU A 155 -11.32 7.26 8.33
C GLU A 155 -10.22 7.59 9.35
N GLU A 156 -10.23 6.93 10.50
CA GLU A 156 -9.17 7.09 11.50
C GLU A 156 -7.89 6.49 10.91
N ILE A 157 -7.08 7.34 10.28
CA ILE A 157 -5.78 6.98 9.75
C ILE A 157 -4.76 7.30 10.84
N ILE A 158 -4.05 6.28 11.31
CA ILE A 158 -2.90 6.46 12.19
C ILE A 158 -1.71 6.84 11.31
N GLU A 159 -1.29 8.10 11.39
CA GLU A 159 -0.11 8.59 10.68
C GLU A 159 1.14 8.40 11.56
N ILE A 160 2.09 7.60 11.08
CA ILE A 160 3.41 7.42 11.72
C ILE A 160 4.42 8.23 10.91
N SER A 161 4.97 9.28 11.51
CA SER A 161 6.01 10.10 10.87
C SER A 161 7.33 9.32 10.75
N PHE A 162 7.91 9.30 9.54
CA PHE A 162 9.22 8.67 9.31
C PHE A 162 10.40 9.52 9.81
N ASP A 163 10.20 10.82 10.04
CA ASP A 163 11.22 11.71 10.60
C ASP A 163 11.42 11.49 12.10
N ALA A 164 10.37 11.04 12.78
CA ALA A 164 10.34 10.78 14.22
C ALA A 164 9.66 9.43 14.50
N LEU A 165 10.24 8.36 13.96
CA LEU A 165 9.69 7.02 14.12
C LEU A 165 9.67 6.62 15.62
N PRO A 166 8.55 6.09 16.14
CA PRO A 166 8.41 5.64 17.53
C PRO A 166 9.32 4.47 17.90
N GLU A 167 9.18 3.94 19.12
CA GLU A 167 9.82 2.69 19.51
C GLU A 167 9.17 1.49 18.80
N GLY A 168 9.96 0.46 18.49
CA GLY A 168 9.48 -0.70 17.75
C GLY A 168 8.33 -1.42 18.45
N ASP A 169 8.35 -1.49 19.78
CA ASP A 169 7.29 -2.13 20.57
C ASP A 169 5.96 -1.38 20.48
N GLU A 170 5.98 -0.05 20.53
CA GLU A 170 4.79 0.80 20.35
C GLU A 170 4.19 0.61 18.95
N VAL A 171 5.03 0.59 17.91
CA VAL A 171 4.58 0.34 16.53
C VAL A 171 3.98 -1.06 16.39
N LEU A 172 4.58 -2.08 16.99
CA LEU A 172 4.05 -3.45 16.98
C LEU A 172 2.68 -3.52 17.67
N GLU A 173 2.49 -2.84 18.80
CA GLU A 173 1.21 -2.77 19.50
C GLU A 173 0.12 -2.12 18.62
N ILE A 174 0.44 -1.01 17.96
CA ILE A 174 -0.46 -0.33 17.03
C ILE A 174 -0.85 -1.25 15.88
N LEU A 175 0.14 -1.85 15.20
CA LEU A 175 -0.11 -2.72 14.04
C LEU A 175 -0.96 -3.95 14.41
N ARG A 176 -0.75 -4.51 15.61
CA ARG A 176 -1.56 -5.62 16.15
C ARG A 176 -2.99 -5.19 16.47
N ALA A 177 -3.15 -4.07 17.16
CA ALA A 177 -4.45 -3.57 17.60
C ALA A 177 -5.36 -3.30 16.39
N GLU A 178 -4.80 -2.69 15.34
CA GLU A 178 -5.53 -2.32 14.13
C GLU A 178 -5.61 -3.45 13.09
N LYS A 179 -4.99 -4.62 13.35
CA LYS A 179 -4.84 -5.71 12.38
C LYS A 179 -4.35 -5.19 11.02
N ALA A 180 -3.28 -4.41 11.06
CA ALA A 180 -2.76 -3.74 9.87
C ALA A 180 -2.34 -4.75 8.79
N SER A 181 -2.61 -4.40 7.53
CA SER A 181 -2.19 -5.16 6.34
C SER A 181 -0.67 -5.28 6.25
N LEU A 182 -0.18 -6.42 5.74
CA LEU A 182 1.24 -6.74 5.70
C LEU A 182 2.14 -5.68 5.01
N HIS A 183 1.67 -4.96 4.00
CA HIS A 183 2.46 -3.89 3.36
C HIS A 183 2.92 -2.81 4.36
N PHE A 184 2.10 -2.44 5.34
CA PHE A 184 2.47 -1.44 6.35
C PHE A 184 3.64 -1.94 7.23
N TRP A 185 3.65 -3.22 7.57
CA TRP A 185 4.74 -3.84 8.33
C TRP A 185 6.06 -3.80 7.55
N ILE A 186 5.99 -4.07 6.23
CA ILE A 186 7.16 -4.05 5.35
C ILE A 186 7.72 -2.63 5.24
N ASP A 187 6.86 -1.65 4.97
CA ASP A 187 7.30 -0.27 4.75
C ASP A 187 7.89 0.33 6.04
N LEU A 188 7.23 0.15 7.20
CA LEU A 188 7.78 0.56 8.49
C LEU A 188 9.11 -0.14 8.78
N GLY A 189 9.21 -1.46 8.57
CA GLY A 189 10.46 -2.20 8.73
C GLY A 189 11.59 -1.59 7.89
N LEU A 190 11.32 -1.27 6.62
CA LEU A 190 12.31 -0.65 5.73
C LEU A 190 12.75 0.73 6.22
N GLU A 191 11.86 1.53 6.80
CA GLU A 191 12.24 2.82 7.40
C GLU A 191 13.09 2.64 8.66
N TYR A 192 12.75 1.71 9.56
CA TYR A 192 13.60 1.35 10.70
C TYR A 192 15.01 0.95 10.25
N TYR A 193 15.11 0.18 9.16
CA TYR A 193 16.40 -0.18 8.58
C TYR A 193 17.18 1.02 8.04
N ARG A 194 16.52 2.00 7.40
CA ARG A 194 17.15 3.23 6.90
C ARG A 194 17.69 4.12 8.02
N CYS A 195 16.99 4.16 9.16
CA CYS A 195 17.44 4.86 10.37
C CYS A 195 18.56 4.12 11.12
N GLY A 196 18.98 2.93 10.67
CA GLY A 196 20.00 2.12 11.33
C GLY A 196 19.49 1.32 12.54
N ARG A 197 18.18 1.35 12.82
CA ARG A 197 17.54 0.55 13.88
C ARG A 197 17.20 -0.84 13.36
N VAL A 198 18.24 -1.64 13.22
CA VAL A 198 18.15 -2.93 12.53
C VAL A 198 17.41 -3.99 13.35
N ASP A 199 17.48 -3.93 14.68
CA ASP A 199 16.79 -4.88 15.54
C ASP A 199 15.26 -4.74 15.40
N ASP A 200 14.75 -3.50 15.34
CA ASP A 200 13.33 -3.22 15.08
C ASP A 200 12.89 -3.72 13.70
N PHE A 201 13.71 -3.50 12.67
CA PHE A 201 13.47 -4.01 11.31
C PHE A 201 13.32 -5.54 11.30
N VAL A 202 14.23 -6.27 11.95
CA VAL A 202 14.15 -7.75 12.00
C VAL A 202 12.91 -8.18 12.77
N ARG A 203 12.65 -7.56 13.93
CA ARG A 203 11.48 -7.89 14.75
C ARG A 203 10.18 -7.68 13.97
N LEU A 204 9.99 -6.55 13.31
CA LEU A 204 8.78 -6.27 12.54
C LEU A 204 8.54 -7.34 11.46
N LEU A 205 9.56 -7.68 10.66
CA LEU A 205 9.41 -8.65 9.57
C LEU A 205 9.28 -10.10 10.04
N GLU A 206 9.86 -10.47 11.18
CA GLU A 206 9.68 -11.81 11.75
C GLU A 206 8.26 -11.99 12.31
N VAL A 207 7.74 -10.96 12.98
CA VAL A 207 6.40 -10.96 13.60
C VAL A 207 5.29 -10.85 12.55
N SER A 208 5.53 -10.08 11.47
CA SER A 208 4.53 -9.87 10.42
C SER A 208 4.09 -11.16 9.74
N GLY A 209 4.92 -12.21 9.73
CA GLY A 209 4.57 -13.51 9.15
C GLY A 209 3.42 -14.25 9.85
N SER A 210 3.17 -13.95 11.12
CA SER A 210 2.09 -14.58 11.90
C SER A 210 0.97 -13.62 12.30
N GLU A 211 1.25 -12.33 12.42
CA GLU A 211 0.33 -11.37 13.04
C GLU A 211 -0.26 -10.33 12.08
N ALA A 212 0.32 -10.16 10.87
CA ALA A 212 -0.21 -9.22 9.90
C ALA A 212 -1.55 -9.71 9.33
N SER A 213 -2.44 -8.76 9.00
CA SER A 213 -3.64 -9.10 8.23
C SER A 213 -3.27 -9.44 6.79
N LEU A 214 -3.86 -10.53 6.31
CA LEU A 214 -3.68 -11.04 4.95
C LEU A 214 -4.96 -10.88 4.11
N ASP A 215 -5.98 -10.21 4.65
CA ASP A 215 -7.28 -10.04 4.01
C ASP A 215 -7.29 -8.81 3.10
N TYR A 216 -6.50 -8.88 2.02
CA TYR A 216 -6.48 -7.85 0.97
C TYR A 216 -5.96 -8.42 -0.36
N PRO A 217 -6.31 -7.80 -1.51
CA PRO A 217 -5.84 -8.25 -2.82
C PRO A 217 -4.31 -8.22 -2.94
N GLU A 218 -3.75 -9.18 -3.69
CA GLU A 218 -2.30 -9.28 -3.98
C GLU A 218 -1.39 -9.50 -2.77
N VAL A 219 -1.94 -10.02 -1.66
CA VAL A 219 -1.18 -10.34 -0.45
C VAL A 219 0.00 -11.28 -0.71
N GLU A 220 -0.09 -12.16 -1.71
CA GLU A 220 1.00 -13.07 -2.07
C GLU A 220 2.27 -12.30 -2.49
N ASN A 221 2.12 -11.14 -3.14
CA ASN A 221 3.24 -10.29 -3.54
C ASN A 221 3.96 -9.71 -2.30
N ASP A 222 3.19 -9.28 -1.30
CA ASP A 222 3.77 -8.73 -0.06
C ASP A 222 4.35 -9.82 0.84
N GLN A 223 3.72 -10.99 0.91
CA GLN A 223 4.28 -12.15 1.61
C GLN A 223 5.65 -12.52 1.06
N MET A 224 5.76 -12.57 -0.27
CA MET A 224 7.05 -12.78 -0.92
C MET A 224 8.04 -11.67 -0.61
N ARG A 225 7.63 -10.41 -0.76
CA ARG A 225 8.48 -9.24 -0.51
C ARG A 225 9.03 -9.24 0.92
N ALA A 226 8.20 -9.53 1.92
CA ALA A 226 8.62 -9.63 3.32
C ALA A 226 9.67 -10.74 3.53
N LEU A 227 9.41 -11.94 3.00
CA LEU A 227 10.33 -13.08 3.10
C LEU A 227 11.66 -12.80 2.40
N ASP A 228 11.63 -12.21 1.21
CA ASP A 228 12.82 -11.90 0.41
C ASP A 228 13.67 -10.80 1.02
N ILE A 229 13.04 -9.74 1.57
CA ILE A 229 13.75 -8.67 2.28
C ILE A 229 14.49 -9.25 3.50
N LEU A 230 13.81 -10.08 4.29
CA LEU A 230 14.42 -10.72 5.46
C LEU A 230 15.52 -11.71 5.06
N ALA A 231 15.31 -12.49 3.99
CA ALA A 231 16.32 -13.41 3.46
C ALA A 231 17.55 -12.65 2.96
N ALA A 232 17.37 -11.60 2.17
CA ALA A 232 18.46 -10.76 1.66
C ALA A 232 19.26 -10.11 2.80
N TYR A 233 18.59 -9.69 3.88
CA TYR A 233 19.26 -9.20 5.08
C TYR A 233 20.13 -10.28 5.75
N TYR A 234 19.63 -11.50 5.91
CA TYR A 234 20.41 -12.60 6.47
C TYR A 234 21.60 -13.00 5.58
N VAL A 235 21.44 -12.96 4.25
CA VAL A 235 22.54 -13.15 3.30
C VAL A 235 23.60 -12.07 3.47
N LYS A 236 23.20 -10.79 3.61
CA LYS A 236 24.11 -9.67 3.84
C LYS A 236 24.90 -9.84 5.15
N LEU A 237 24.25 -10.27 6.23
CA LEU A 237 24.93 -10.56 7.51
C LEU A 237 25.91 -11.73 7.36
N GLY A 238 25.49 -12.84 6.73
CA GLY A 238 26.34 -14.00 6.50
C GLY A 238 27.56 -13.69 5.62
N HIS A 239 27.39 -12.78 4.65
CA HIS A 239 28.48 -12.28 3.82
C HIS A 239 29.44 -11.36 4.56
N LYS A 240 29.02 -10.65 5.60
CA LYS A 240 29.88 -9.82 6.45
C LYS A 240 30.59 -10.61 7.55
N GLU A 241 30.00 -11.71 8.01
CA GLU A 241 30.56 -12.55 9.07
C GLU A 241 31.90 -13.17 8.62
N ARG A 242 32.95 -12.91 9.40
CA ARG A 242 34.33 -13.41 9.17
C ARG A 242 34.83 -14.27 10.32
N THR A 243 34.30 -14.05 11.52
CA THR A 243 34.85 -14.58 12.77
C THR A 243 34.30 -15.97 13.06
N SER A 244 32.99 -16.14 12.99
CA SER A 244 32.34 -17.42 13.32
C SER A 244 31.83 -18.15 12.08
N LYS A 245 32.45 -19.30 11.78
CA LYS A 245 31.97 -20.20 10.70
C LYS A 245 30.58 -20.78 11.01
N GLU A 246 30.29 -21.02 12.28
CA GLU A 246 29.00 -21.54 12.74
C GLU A 246 27.90 -20.50 12.54
N ARG A 247 28.10 -19.27 13.05
CA ARG A 247 27.13 -18.18 12.87
C ARG A 247 26.88 -17.87 11.39
N LYS A 248 27.94 -17.90 10.56
CA LYS A 248 27.82 -17.74 9.10
C LYS A 248 26.94 -18.84 8.49
N ARG A 249 27.14 -20.10 8.87
CA ARG A 249 26.31 -21.22 8.42
C ARG A 249 24.85 -21.02 8.83
N ASP A 250 24.61 -20.64 10.07
CA ASP A 250 23.25 -20.49 10.60
C ASP A 250 22.48 -19.36 9.90
N LEU A 251 23.15 -18.23 9.60
CA LEU A 251 22.58 -17.13 8.83
C LEU A 251 22.18 -17.56 7.41
N PHE A 252 23.04 -18.33 6.73
CA PHE A 252 22.69 -18.87 5.41
C PHE A 252 21.59 -19.94 5.48
N SER A 253 21.53 -20.74 6.55
CA SER A 253 20.44 -21.68 6.78
C SER A 253 19.10 -20.96 6.96
N LYS A 254 19.08 -19.84 7.72
CA LYS A 254 17.90 -18.97 7.85
C LYS A 254 17.45 -18.41 6.49
N ALA A 255 18.38 -17.85 5.71
CA ALA A 255 18.07 -17.33 4.37
C ALA A 255 17.53 -18.42 3.43
N THR A 256 18.11 -19.63 3.49
CA THR A 256 17.65 -20.79 2.70
C THR A 256 16.20 -21.14 3.02
N LEU A 257 15.84 -21.18 4.30
CA LEU A 257 14.48 -21.47 4.73
C LEU A 257 13.49 -20.44 4.19
N LEU A 258 13.82 -19.15 4.31
CA LEU A 258 12.96 -18.06 3.85
C LEU A 258 12.73 -18.11 2.33
N TYR A 259 13.78 -18.26 1.52
CA TYR A 259 13.64 -18.40 0.07
C TYR A 259 12.85 -19.66 -0.34
N THR A 260 13.04 -20.77 0.37
CA THR A 260 12.28 -22.02 0.10
C THR A 260 10.80 -21.87 0.46
N THR A 261 10.48 -21.08 1.48
CA THR A 261 9.11 -20.73 1.83
C THR A 261 8.49 -19.80 0.79
N ALA A 262 9.22 -18.77 0.34
CA ALA A 262 8.78 -17.85 -0.70
C ALA A 262 8.55 -18.55 -2.05
N ASP A 263 9.39 -19.53 -2.42
CA ASP A 263 9.23 -20.37 -3.63
C ASP A 263 7.84 -21.06 -3.69
N ARG A 264 7.26 -21.40 -2.53
CA ARG A 264 5.95 -22.07 -2.45
C ARG A 264 4.78 -21.12 -2.68
N ILE A 265 5.01 -19.82 -2.53
CA ILE A 265 3.99 -18.78 -2.71
C ILE A 265 3.92 -18.44 -4.20
N LYS A 266 5.01 -17.87 -4.75
CA LYS A 266 5.09 -17.54 -6.17
C LYS A 266 6.55 -17.56 -6.64
N MET A 267 6.96 -18.67 -7.24
CA MET A 267 8.35 -18.91 -7.63
C MET A 267 8.87 -17.98 -8.74
N TYR A 268 8.02 -17.53 -9.67
CA TYR A 268 8.44 -16.80 -10.88
C TYR A 268 8.31 -15.28 -10.77
N ASP A 269 8.48 -14.71 -9.58
CA ASP A 269 8.52 -13.26 -9.37
C ASP A 269 9.93 -12.70 -9.65
N MET A 270 10.04 -11.60 -10.43
CA MET A 270 11.35 -11.11 -10.90
C MET A 270 12.31 -10.68 -9.76
N PRO A 271 11.87 -9.85 -8.79
CA PRO A 271 12.70 -9.49 -7.63
C PRO A 271 13.16 -10.72 -6.83
N HIS A 272 12.27 -11.69 -6.63
CA HIS A 272 12.55 -12.93 -5.91
C HIS A 272 13.64 -13.77 -6.57
N LEU A 273 13.50 -14.03 -7.87
CA LEU A 273 14.48 -14.79 -8.64
C LEU A 273 15.86 -14.11 -8.60
N THR A 274 15.86 -12.78 -8.62
CA THR A 274 17.08 -11.97 -8.55
C THR A 274 17.76 -12.10 -7.18
N GLY A 275 16.99 -12.01 -6.08
CA GLY A 275 17.47 -12.22 -4.72
C GLY A 275 18.03 -13.64 -4.51
N ARG A 276 17.31 -14.66 -4.99
CA ARG A 276 17.75 -16.06 -4.96
C ARG A 276 19.03 -16.29 -5.76
N ALA A 277 19.14 -15.72 -6.95
CA ALA A 277 20.33 -15.83 -7.77
C ALA A 277 21.56 -15.21 -7.07
N TYR A 278 21.36 -14.06 -6.42
CA TYR A 278 22.41 -13.42 -5.63
C TYR A 278 22.81 -14.25 -4.40
N PHE A 279 21.84 -14.86 -3.71
CA PHE A 279 22.11 -15.79 -2.62
C PHE A 279 22.97 -16.98 -3.07
N CYS A 280 22.62 -17.63 -4.18
CA CYS A 280 23.41 -18.71 -4.78
C CYS A 280 24.84 -18.29 -5.13
N LEU A 281 25.03 -17.05 -5.57
CA LEU A 281 26.34 -16.49 -5.89
C LEU A 281 27.18 -16.27 -4.62
N VAL A 282 26.59 -15.70 -3.56
CA VAL A 282 27.27 -15.36 -2.30
C VAL A 282 27.62 -16.59 -1.47
N GLU A 283 26.80 -17.65 -1.49
CA GLU A 283 27.10 -18.90 -0.79
C GLU A 283 28.34 -19.62 -1.38
N ALA A 284 28.80 -19.22 -2.57
CA ALA A 284 30.09 -19.59 -3.16
C ALA A 284 30.33 -21.11 -3.28
N ARG A 285 29.33 -21.87 -3.71
CA ARG A 285 29.54 -23.24 -4.21
C ARG A 285 29.60 -23.20 -5.74
N ALA A 286 30.69 -23.69 -6.32
CA ALA A 286 30.90 -23.67 -7.78
C ALA A 286 29.71 -24.24 -8.58
N SER A 287 29.03 -25.26 -8.06
CA SER A 287 27.84 -25.86 -8.67
C SER A 287 26.60 -24.97 -8.71
N LYS A 288 26.54 -23.90 -7.90
CA LYS A 288 25.41 -22.96 -7.83
C LYS A 288 25.60 -21.73 -8.72
N VAL A 289 26.80 -21.49 -9.25
CA VAL A 289 27.10 -20.32 -10.10
C VAL A 289 26.35 -20.40 -11.42
N ASP A 290 26.33 -21.58 -12.06
CA ASP A 290 25.60 -21.75 -13.33
C ASP A 290 24.07 -21.69 -13.13
N GLN A 291 23.58 -22.12 -11.96
CA GLN A 291 22.17 -21.92 -11.60
C GLN A 291 21.84 -20.44 -11.45
N ALA A 292 22.68 -19.67 -10.75
CA ALA A 292 22.51 -18.23 -10.61
C ALA A 292 22.54 -17.51 -11.98
N ASP A 293 23.44 -17.92 -12.88
CA ASP A 293 23.52 -17.35 -14.22
C ASP A 293 22.24 -17.56 -15.03
N GLN A 294 21.65 -18.76 -14.96
CA GLN A 294 20.37 -19.06 -15.62
C GLN A 294 19.23 -18.18 -15.09
N GLN A 295 19.16 -17.98 -13.77
CA GLN A 295 18.14 -17.12 -13.15
C GLN A 295 18.31 -15.66 -13.59
N PHE A 296 19.53 -15.11 -13.56
CA PHE A 296 19.77 -13.75 -14.05
C PHE A 296 19.45 -13.60 -15.54
N ASN A 297 19.76 -14.60 -16.37
CA ASN A 297 19.39 -14.58 -17.78
C ASN A 297 17.86 -14.58 -17.98
N PHE A 298 17.11 -15.28 -17.13
CA PHE A 298 15.65 -15.29 -17.18
C PHE A 298 15.08 -13.91 -16.82
N VAL A 299 15.57 -13.30 -15.73
CA VAL A 299 15.17 -11.94 -15.32
C VAL A 299 15.49 -10.93 -16.43
N LEU A 300 16.72 -10.94 -16.97
CA LEU A 300 17.12 -9.99 -18.02
C LEU A 300 16.41 -10.18 -19.37
N LYS A 301 15.82 -11.35 -19.61
CA LYS A 301 14.95 -11.56 -20.79
C LYS A 301 13.61 -10.88 -20.63
N GLN A 302 13.09 -10.79 -19.41
CA GLN A 302 11.83 -10.10 -19.11
C GLN A 302 12.05 -8.60 -18.94
N ASP A 303 13.02 -8.23 -18.09
CA ASP A 303 13.44 -6.84 -17.89
C ASP A 303 14.94 -6.68 -18.17
N ALA A 304 15.23 -6.18 -19.37
CA ALA A 304 16.61 -5.91 -19.80
C ALA A 304 17.27 -4.73 -19.06
N TYR A 305 16.53 -3.99 -18.22
CA TYR A 305 16.99 -2.85 -17.45
C TYR A 305 17.09 -3.14 -15.95
N ASP A 306 16.92 -4.39 -15.52
CA ASP A 306 17.10 -4.73 -14.10
C ASP A 306 18.57 -4.59 -13.65
N ILE A 307 18.81 -3.60 -12.78
CA ILE A 307 20.15 -3.25 -12.29
C ILE A 307 20.77 -4.38 -11.46
N PRO A 308 20.09 -4.96 -10.46
CA PRO A 308 20.65 -6.05 -9.67
C PRO A 308 21.02 -7.29 -10.50
N ALA A 309 20.20 -7.68 -11.49
CA ALA A 309 20.51 -8.81 -12.37
C ALA A 309 21.72 -8.52 -13.28
N MET A 310 21.83 -7.31 -13.83
CA MET A 310 23.04 -6.90 -14.58
C MET A 310 24.29 -6.97 -13.70
N MET A 311 24.19 -6.53 -12.44
CA MET A 311 25.29 -6.63 -11.48
C MET A 311 25.67 -8.08 -11.18
N GLY A 312 24.69 -8.96 -10.99
CA GLY A 312 24.91 -10.40 -10.81
C GLY A 312 25.65 -11.02 -11.99
N LYS A 313 25.22 -10.74 -13.23
CA LYS A 313 25.89 -11.18 -14.46
C LYS A 313 27.32 -10.66 -14.57
N ALA A 314 27.55 -9.41 -14.21
CA ALA A 314 28.90 -8.84 -14.23
C ALA A 314 29.84 -9.58 -13.28
N ILE A 315 29.38 -9.90 -12.06
CA ILE A 315 30.19 -10.63 -11.07
C ILE A 315 30.50 -12.05 -11.57
N ILE A 316 29.52 -12.75 -12.17
CA ILE A 316 29.74 -14.08 -12.75
C ILE A 316 30.74 -14.02 -13.92
N ALA A 317 30.57 -13.05 -14.84
CA ALA A 317 31.48 -12.87 -15.97
C ALA A 317 32.91 -12.57 -15.49
N PHE A 318 33.06 -11.71 -14.48
CA PHE A 318 34.35 -11.42 -13.85
C PHE A 318 34.98 -12.67 -13.24
N SER A 319 34.21 -13.50 -12.53
CA SER A 319 34.68 -14.77 -11.98
C SER A 319 35.11 -15.77 -13.07
N LYS A 320 34.51 -15.70 -14.26
CA LYS A 320 34.86 -16.51 -15.44
C LYS A 320 36.01 -15.90 -16.27
N GLN A 321 36.63 -14.82 -15.79
CA GLN A 321 37.68 -14.06 -16.49
C GLN A 321 37.22 -13.43 -17.83
N ASP A 322 35.90 -13.30 -18.05
CA ASP A 322 35.34 -12.55 -19.17
C ASP A 322 35.13 -11.08 -18.79
N TYR A 323 36.25 -10.36 -18.73
CA TYR A 323 36.27 -8.95 -18.33
C TYR A 323 35.52 -8.05 -19.32
N LYS A 324 35.45 -8.41 -20.60
CA LYS A 324 34.74 -7.64 -21.63
C LYS A 324 33.23 -7.64 -21.37
N THR A 325 32.67 -8.83 -21.11
CA THR A 325 31.26 -8.97 -20.77
C THR A 325 30.93 -8.35 -19.41
N ALA A 326 31.80 -8.53 -18.41
CA ALA A 326 31.64 -7.88 -17.10
C ALA A 326 31.59 -6.35 -17.22
N LEU A 327 32.52 -5.76 -17.99
CA LEU A 327 32.59 -4.33 -18.23
C LEU A 327 31.36 -3.80 -18.97
N TYR A 328 30.82 -4.56 -19.94
CA TYR A 328 29.60 -4.21 -20.66
C TYR A 328 28.41 -4.04 -19.69
N PHE A 329 28.18 -5.03 -18.83
CA PHE A 329 27.06 -4.99 -17.88
C PHE A 329 27.24 -3.90 -16.83
N LEU A 330 28.44 -3.72 -16.27
CA LEU A 330 28.71 -2.67 -15.28
C LEU A 330 28.52 -1.26 -15.85
N LYS A 331 29.02 -1.01 -17.07
CA LYS A 331 28.81 0.29 -17.74
C LYS A 331 27.34 0.53 -18.03
N ARG A 332 26.60 -0.51 -18.44
CA ARG A 332 25.17 -0.39 -18.71
C ARG A 332 24.37 -0.07 -17.44
N ALA A 333 24.67 -0.75 -16.33
CA ALA A 333 24.07 -0.46 -15.03
C ALA A 333 24.37 0.98 -14.55
N LEU A 334 25.63 1.42 -14.67
CA LEU A 334 26.03 2.77 -14.27
C LEU A 334 25.41 3.87 -15.15
N ARG A 335 25.19 3.62 -16.45
CA ARG A 335 24.47 4.56 -17.33
C ARG A 335 23.01 4.74 -16.91
N GLN A 336 22.36 3.67 -16.43
CA GLN A 336 20.97 3.74 -15.97
C GLN A 336 20.85 4.41 -14.61
N LYS A 337 21.81 4.16 -13.71
CA LYS A 337 21.86 4.78 -12.38
C LYS A 337 23.22 5.44 -12.15
N PRO A 338 23.42 6.69 -12.62
CA PRO A 338 24.67 7.42 -12.44
C PRO A 338 25.07 7.59 -10.97
N ASP A 339 24.07 7.75 -10.08
CA ASP A 339 24.25 7.83 -8.62
C ASP A 339 24.23 6.47 -7.93
N GLY A 340 24.52 5.40 -8.68
CA GLY A 340 24.57 4.04 -8.17
C GLY A 340 25.69 3.83 -7.14
N PRO A 341 25.66 2.68 -6.42
CA PRO A 341 26.67 2.31 -5.43
C PRO A 341 28.11 2.46 -5.94
N ALA A 342 29.02 2.88 -5.07
CA ALA A 342 30.44 3.03 -5.40
C ALA A 342 31.04 1.74 -6.00
N ASP A 343 30.57 0.58 -5.54
CA ASP A 343 30.99 -0.75 -6.00
C ASP A 343 30.86 -0.94 -7.52
N MET A 344 29.90 -0.29 -8.18
CA MET A 344 29.77 -0.35 -9.64
C MET A 344 31.00 0.24 -10.33
N ARG A 345 31.49 1.38 -9.84
CA ARG A 345 32.66 2.08 -10.38
C ARG A 345 33.95 1.34 -10.04
N VAL A 346 34.03 0.79 -8.82
CA VAL A 346 35.15 -0.07 -8.38
C VAL A 346 35.25 -1.32 -9.26
N GLY A 347 34.12 -1.99 -9.54
CA GLY A 347 34.08 -3.14 -10.43
C GLY A 347 34.55 -2.82 -11.85
N ILE A 348 34.20 -1.65 -12.38
CA ILE A 348 34.72 -1.17 -13.68
C ILE A 348 36.24 -1.00 -13.62
N GLY A 349 36.75 -0.42 -12.54
CA GLY A 349 38.19 -0.29 -12.31
C GLY A 349 38.91 -1.64 -12.35
N TYR A 350 38.39 -2.64 -11.63
CA TYR A 350 38.95 -4.00 -11.64
C TYR A 350 38.88 -4.71 -13.00
N CYS A 351 37.89 -4.39 -13.84
CA CYS A 351 37.80 -4.97 -15.19
C CYS A 351 38.76 -4.31 -16.20
N LEU A 352 39.26 -3.10 -15.88
CA LEU A 352 40.15 -2.32 -16.74
C LEU A 352 41.63 -2.40 -16.31
N ALA A 353 41.89 -2.79 -15.06
CA ALA A 353 43.21 -3.13 -14.55
C ALA A 353 43.67 -4.48 -15.11
#